data_AF-A0A7Y5LAG2-F1
#
_entry.id   AF-A0A7Y5LAG2-F1
#
_cell.length_a   1.000
_cell.length_b   1.000
_cell.length_c   1.000
_cell.angle_alpha   90.00
_cell.angle_beta   90.00
_cell.angle_gamma   90.00
#
_symmetry.space_group_name_H-M   'P 1'
#
loop_
_entity.id
_entity.type
_entity.pdbx_description
1 polymer ?
#
loop_
_entity_poly.entity_id
_entity_poly.type
_entity_poly.pdbx_seq_one_letter_code
_entity_poly.pdbx_strand_id
1 'polypeptide(L)'
;MPSLPLILITAAMFLASTVVAQSQWKTHDLTRPRPPMVTPDKNVMASLPPSDAIILFDGKDLAQWSDAKGEPAKWKVENGYMEISKGGGDIRTKAGFGDVQLHIEWAAPTREQDGGQNQGNSGVYLMGLYEVQVLDSYQSETYADGQAAAIYGQYP
;
A
#
# COMPACT_ATOMS: atom_id res chain seq x y z
N MET A 1 53.23 -34.72 8.22
CA MET A 1 52.15 -33.78 8.58
C MET A 1 52.33 -32.53 7.75
N PRO A 2 51.44 -32.18 6.81
CA PRO A 2 51.57 -30.93 6.06
C PRO A 2 51.01 -29.76 6.88
N SER A 3 51.77 -28.67 6.97
CA SER A 3 51.37 -27.42 7.63
C SER A 3 50.34 -26.67 6.76
N LEU A 4 49.18 -26.37 7.32
CA LEU A 4 48.19 -25.48 6.72
C LEU A 4 48.70 -24.03 6.77
N PRO A 5 48.55 -23.23 5.70
CA PRO A 5 48.87 -21.80 5.75
C PRO A 5 47.78 -21.05 6.52
N LEU A 6 48.22 -20.16 7.42
CA LEU A 6 47.38 -19.22 8.16
C LEU A 6 46.82 -18.17 7.19
N ILE A 7 45.52 -18.22 6.91
CA ILE A 7 44.84 -17.17 6.13
C ILE A 7 44.48 -16.03 7.09
N LEU A 8 45.16 -14.91 6.95
CA LEU A 8 44.86 -13.67 7.67
C LEU A 8 43.68 -12.98 6.96
N ILE A 9 42.48 -13.04 7.53
CA ILE A 9 41.33 -12.26 7.05
C ILE A 9 41.47 -10.85 7.62
N THR A 10 41.95 -9.92 6.80
CA THR A 10 41.88 -8.48 7.13
C THR A 10 40.44 -8.01 6.99
N ALA A 11 39.76 -7.81 8.11
CA ALA A 11 38.48 -7.11 8.16
C ALA A 11 38.72 -5.63 7.82
N ALA A 12 38.36 -5.21 6.61
CA ALA A 12 38.33 -3.80 6.25
C ALA A 12 37.13 -3.14 6.93
N MET A 13 37.37 -2.38 8.00
CA MET A 13 36.40 -1.48 8.60
C MET A 13 36.09 -0.36 7.58
N PHE A 14 34.99 -0.49 6.85
CA PHE A 14 34.45 0.62 6.07
C PHE A 14 33.78 1.62 7.03
N LEU A 15 34.50 2.69 7.37
CA LEU A 15 33.89 3.89 7.93
C LEU A 15 33.00 4.51 6.85
N ALA A 16 31.71 4.15 6.86
CA ALA A 16 30.69 4.84 6.10
C ALA A 16 30.57 6.27 6.65
N SER A 17 31.34 7.19 6.06
CA SER A 17 31.14 8.61 6.28
C SER A 17 29.79 8.96 5.68
N THR A 18 28.78 9.19 6.51
CA THR A 18 27.51 9.75 6.07
C THR A 18 27.79 11.16 5.57
N VAL A 19 28.00 11.30 4.25
CA VAL A 19 27.96 12.60 3.60
C VAL A 19 26.52 13.07 3.70
N VAL A 20 26.20 13.80 4.76
CA VAL A 20 24.99 14.62 4.80
C VAL A 20 25.22 15.68 3.73
N ALA A 21 24.54 15.52 2.58
CA ALA A 21 24.59 16.52 1.52
C ALA A 21 24.21 17.88 2.13
N GLN A 22 25.18 18.79 2.20
CA GLN A 22 24.91 20.15 2.65
C GLN A 22 23.94 20.79 1.67
N SER A 23 22.82 21.29 2.18
CA SER A 23 21.83 22.03 1.39
C SER A 23 22.53 23.18 0.66
N GLN A 24 22.35 23.28 -0.66
CA GLN A 24 22.82 24.41 -1.46
C GLN A 24 22.20 25.76 -1.02
N TRP A 25 21.08 25.70 -0.30
CA TRP A 25 20.36 26.85 0.23
C TRP A 25 20.86 27.21 1.62
N LYS A 26 21.09 28.51 1.86
CA LYS A 26 21.42 29.04 3.18
C LYS A 26 20.19 28.97 4.10
N THR A 27 20.41 28.94 5.41
CA THR A 27 19.34 29.11 6.41
C THR A 27 18.57 30.40 6.12
N HIS A 28 17.25 30.32 5.99
CA HIS A 28 16.33 31.41 5.62
C HIS A 28 16.45 31.96 4.19
N ASP A 29 17.00 31.20 3.24
CA ASP A 29 17.05 31.61 1.84
C ASP A 29 15.65 31.66 1.21
N LEU A 30 15.15 32.87 0.95
CA LEU A 30 13.82 33.12 0.37
C LEU A 30 13.71 32.69 -1.09
N THR A 31 14.83 32.43 -1.78
CA THR A 31 14.85 31.96 -3.17
C THR A 31 14.67 30.44 -3.29
N ARG A 32 14.75 29.71 -2.17
CA ARG A 32 14.47 28.28 -2.11
C ARG A 32 13.04 28.01 -2.60
N PRO A 33 12.83 27.04 -3.52
CA PRO A 33 11.50 26.67 -3.97
C PRO A 33 10.60 26.30 -2.80
N ARG A 34 9.40 26.89 -2.77
CA ARG A 34 8.38 26.55 -1.79
C ARG A 34 7.73 25.22 -2.18
N PRO A 35 7.31 24.40 -1.20
CA PRO A 35 6.43 23.27 -1.50
C PRO A 35 5.18 23.74 -2.26
N PRO A 36 4.64 22.91 -3.17
CA PRO A 36 3.37 23.21 -3.81
C PRO A 36 2.27 23.32 -2.76
N MET A 37 1.30 24.22 -2.99
CA MET A 37 0.10 24.30 -2.17
C MET A 37 -0.84 23.17 -2.55
N VAL A 38 -1.25 22.36 -1.58
CA VAL A 38 -2.22 21.27 -1.75
C VAL A 38 -3.49 21.63 -0.99
N THR A 39 -4.65 21.46 -1.63
CA THR A 39 -5.95 21.72 -1.00
C THR A 39 -6.53 20.40 -0.48
N PRO A 40 -6.60 20.18 0.84
CA PRO A 40 -7.28 19.02 1.40
C PRO A 40 -8.80 19.24 1.45
N ASP A 41 -9.57 18.16 1.52
CA ASP A 41 -10.99 18.25 1.90
C ASP A 41 -11.12 18.60 3.40
N LYS A 42 -12.21 19.28 3.74
CA LYS A 42 -12.60 19.60 5.11
C LYS A 42 -13.22 18.40 5.84
N ASN A 43 -13.73 17.40 5.12
CA ASN A 43 -14.34 16.19 5.69
C ASN A 43 -13.52 14.94 5.37
N VAL A 44 -13.03 14.23 6.38
CA VAL A 44 -12.08 13.10 6.21
C VAL A 44 -12.78 11.77 5.87
N MET A 45 -14.04 11.59 6.27
CA MET A 45 -14.78 10.32 6.11
C MET A 45 -15.46 10.16 4.74
N ALA A 46 -15.23 11.11 3.84
CA ALA A 46 -15.66 11.09 2.43
C ALA A 46 -14.87 12.19 1.68
N SER A 47 -13.57 12.31 2.00
CA SER A 47 -12.76 13.41 1.46
C SER A 47 -12.64 13.27 -0.04
N LEU A 48 -12.96 14.33 -0.76
CA LEU A 48 -12.52 14.46 -2.13
C LEU A 48 -10.99 14.28 -2.17
N PRO A 49 -10.49 13.58 -3.19
CA PRO A 49 -9.05 13.41 -3.36
C PRO A 49 -8.38 14.79 -3.43
N PRO A 50 -7.21 14.97 -2.80
CA PRO A 50 -6.49 16.23 -2.87
C PRO A 50 -6.11 16.54 -4.32
N SER A 51 -5.83 17.80 -4.61
CA SER A 51 -5.60 18.30 -5.97
C SER A 51 -4.42 17.65 -6.71
N ASP A 52 -3.50 17.02 -5.99
CA ASP A 52 -2.32 16.33 -6.52
C ASP A 52 -2.48 14.80 -6.55
N ALA A 53 -3.61 14.24 -6.12
CA ALA A 53 -3.83 12.80 -6.12
C ALA A 53 -4.08 12.23 -7.53
N ILE A 54 -3.56 11.02 -7.76
CA ILE A 54 -3.98 10.18 -8.88
C ILE A 54 -5.25 9.44 -8.47
N ILE A 55 -6.32 9.63 -9.23
CA ILE A 55 -7.60 9.00 -8.93
C ILE A 55 -7.61 7.57 -9.46
N LEU A 56 -7.50 6.60 -8.55
CA LEU A 56 -7.54 5.19 -8.91
C LEU A 56 -8.97 4.71 -9.20
N PHE A 57 -9.97 5.27 -8.54
CA PHE A 57 -11.38 4.95 -8.77
C PHE A 57 -12.25 6.15 -8.38
N ASP A 58 -13.14 6.56 -9.28
CA ASP A 58 -14.02 7.74 -9.10
C ASP A 58 -15.52 7.36 -9.11
N GLY A 59 -15.82 6.06 -9.02
CA GLY A 59 -17.18 5.54 -9.08
C GLY A 59 -17.67 5.15 -10.47
N LYS A 60 -16.89 5.37 -11.54
CA LYS A 60 -17.38 5.17 -12.92
C LYS A 60 -16.88 3.91 -13.60
N ASP A 61 -15.58 3.63 -13.51
CA ASP A 61 -14.96 2.53 -14.24
C ASP A 61 -13.66 2.03 -13.60
N LEU A 62 -13.09 0.98 -14.20
CA LEU A 62 -11.82 0.37 -13.78
C LEU A 62 -10.66 0.77 -14.71
N ALA A 63 -10.68 1.97 -15.31
CA ALA A 63 -9.69 2.37 -16.31
C ALA A 63 -8.25 2.37 -15.78
N GLN A 64 -8.05 2.59 -14.48
CA GLN A 64 -6.73 2.55 -13.83
C GLN A 64 -6.29 1.14 -13.41
N TRP A 65 -7.13 0.12 -13.64
CA TRP A 65 -6.92 -1.23 -13.13
C TRP A 65 -6.79 -2.26 -14.26
N SER A 66 -6.03 -3.31 -14.00
CA SER A 66 -5.93 -4.51 -14.83
C SER A 66 -5.97 -5.76 -13.96
N ASP A 67 -6.21 -6.91 -14.57
CA ASP A 67 -6.00 -8.20 -13.90
C ASP A 67 -4.50 -8.51 -13.78
N ALA A 68 -4.19 -9.63 -13.11
CA ALA A 68 -2.80 -10.09 -12.94
C ALA A 68 -2.04 -10.31 -14.27
N LYS A 69 -2.75 -10.51 -15.38
CA LYS A 69 -2.18 -10.72 -16.73
C LYS A 69 -2.03 -9.42 -17.51
N GLY A 70 -2.56 -8.30 -17.00
CA GLY A 70 -2.56 -7.00 -17.69
C GLY A 70 -3.79 -6.79 -18.57
N GLU A 71 -4.75 -7.71 -18.56
CA GLU A 71 -6.01 -7.59 -19.28
C GLU A 71 -7.01 -6.72 -18.49
N PRO A 72 -8.15 -6.31 -19.09
CA PRO A 72 -9.16 -5.54 -18.37
C PRO A 72 -9.58 -6.20 -17.06
N ALA A 73 -9.61 -5.41 -15.98
CA ALA A 73 -10.09 -5.84 -14.68
C ALA A 73 -11.57 -6.27 -14.76
N LYS A 74 -11.92 -7.32 -14.02
CA LYS A 74 -13.23 -8.01 -14.14
C LYS A 74 -14.13 -7.83 -12.92
N TRP A 75 -13.77 -6.93 -12.01
CA TRP A 75 -14.65 -6.55 -10.92
C TRP A 75 -15.87 -5.81 -11.47
N LYS A 76 -16.97 -5.89 -10.74
CA LYS A 76 -18.20 -5.22 -11.09
C LYS A 76 -18.09 -3.75 -10.68
N VAL A 77 -18.62 -2.84 -11.49
CA VAL A 77 -18.79 -1.44 -11.10
C VAL A 77 -20.27 -1.11 -11.14
N GLU A 78 -20.80 -0.66 -10.01
CA GLU A 78 -22.19 -0.23 -9.90
C GLU A 78 -22.35 0.76 -8.75
N ASN A 79 -23.36 1.63 -8.83
CA ASN A 79 -23.75 2.52 -7.74
C ASN A 79 -22.60 3.33 -7.10
N GLY A 80 -21.55 3.64 -7.86
CA GLY A 80 -20.40 4.39 -7.38
C GLY A 80 -19.32 3.56 -6.64
N TYR A 81 -19.43 2.24 -6.58
CA TYR A 81 -18.41 1.34 -6.00
C TYR A 81 -17.94 0.28 -7.00
N MET A 82 -16.82 -0.35 -6.68
CA MET A 82 -16.36 -1.57 -7.34
C MET A 82 -16.48 -2.76 -6.39
N GLU A 83 -16.88 -3.91 -6.91
CA GLU A 83 -17.15 -5.13 -6.13
C GLU A 83 -16.45 -6.34 -6.76
N ILE A 84 -15.84 -7.15 -5.90
CA ILE A 84 -15.21 -8.41 -6.28
C ILE A 84 -16.24 -9.30 -6.97
N SER A 85 -15.97 -9.67 -8.21
CA SER A 85 -16.79 -10.63 -8.96
C SER A 85 -16.27 -12.05 -8.79
N LYS A 86 -17.17 -13.04 -8.72
CA LYS A 86 -16.79 -14.45 -8.68
C LYS A 86 -15.93 -14.81 -9.90
N GLY A 87 -14.71 -15.30 -9.65
CA GLY A 87 -13.74 -15.62 -10.70
C GLY A 87 -13.05 -14.39 -11.34
N GLY A 88 -13.26 -13.20 -10.79
CA GLY A 88 -12.58 -11.97 -11.24
C GLY A 88 -11.10 -11.93 -10.85
N GLY A 89 -10.74 -12.62 -9.77
CA GLY A 89 -9.37 -12.65 -9.23
C GLY A 89 -8.90 -11.29 -8.74
N ASP A 90 -7.61 -11.20 -8.47
CA ASP A 90 -6.97 -9.95 -8.04
C ASP A 90 -6.90 -8.95 -9.20
N ILE A 91 -7.01 -7.68 -8.84
CA ILE A 91 -6.77 -6.55 -9.74
C ILE A 91 -5.61 -5.73 -9.20
N ARG A 92 -4.93 -5.02 -10.09
CA ARG A 92 -3.80 -4.15 -9.76
C ARG A 92 -3.91 -2.84 -10.52
N THR A 93 -3.31 -1.80 -9.97
CA THR A 93 -3.13 -0.54 -10.70
C THR A 93 -2.25 -0.79 -11.93
N LYS A 94 -2.60 -0.14 -13.05
CA LYS A 94 -1.77 -0.17 -14.27
C LYS A 94 -0.44 0.54 -14.06
N ALA A 95 -0.46 1.61 -13.26
CA ALA A 95 0.73 2.32 -12.82
C ALA A 95 1.40 1.55 -11.66
N GLY A 96 2.73 1.57 -11.64
CA GLY A 96 3.53 1.16 -10.50
C GLY A 96 3.84 2.35 -9.59
N PHE A 97 3.96 2.08 -8.29
CA PHE A 97 4.22 3.11 -7.27
C PHE A 97 5.34 2.69 -6.33
N GLY A 98 6.07 3.69 -5.80
CA GLY A 98 7.04 3.54 -4.71
C GLY A 98 6.47 4.14 -3.44
N ASP A 99 7.06 5.25 -2.98
CA ASP A 99 6.53 6.03 -1.85
C ASP A 99 5.19 6.67 -2.20
N VAL A 100 4.15 6.40 -1.42
CA VAL A 100 2.79 6.93 -1.63
C VAL A 100 2.10 7.31 -0.34
N GLN A 101 1.13 8.20 -0.47
CA GLN A 101 -0.02 8.26 0.43
C GLN A 101 -1.21 7.65 -0.31
N LEU A 102 -1.82 6.60 0.25
CA LEU A 102 -2.95 5.89 -0.34
C LEU A 102 -4.20 6.08 0.51
N HIS A 103 -5.32 6.43 -0.14
CA HIS A 103 -6.66 6.43 0.46
C HIS A 103 -7.49 5.33 -0.19
N ILE A 104 -8.15 4.51 0.63
CA ILE A 104 -9.12 3.50 0.20
C ILE A 104 -10.24 3.44 1.23
N GLU A 105 -11.47 3.28 0.73
CA GLU A 105 -12.64 2.95 1.53
C GLU A 105 -13.13 1.58 1.10
N TRP A 106 -13.56 0.77 2.05
CA TRP A 106 -14.06 -0.58 1.79
C TRP A 106 -15.27 -0.87 2.69
N ALA A 107 -16.12 -1.77 2.22
CA ALA A 107 -17.26 -2.28 2.96
C ALA A 107 -17.28 -3.80 2.83
N ALA A 108 -17.42 -4.48 3.96
CA ALA A 108 -17.60 -5.93 3.96
C ALA A 108 -19.01 -6.30 3.45
N PRO A 109 -19.18 -7.47 2.83
CA PRO A 109 -20.50 -7.98 2.48
C PRO A 109 -21.33 -8.25 3.75
N THR A 110 -22.64 -8.36 3.59
CA THR A 110 -23.52 -8.85 4.66
C THR A 110 -23.02 -10.22 5.14
N ARG A 111 -22.97 -10.42 6.46
CA ARG A 111 -22.42 -11.65 7.04
C ARG A 111 -23.14 -12.90 6.59
N GLU A 112 -22.36 -13.82 6.05
CA GLU A 112 -22.66 -15.25 6.07
C GLU A 112 -21.99 -15.87 7.30
N GLN A 113 -22.48 -17.00 7.82
CA GLN A 113 -22.16 -17.50 9.18
C GLN A 113 -20.69 -17.91 9.43
N ASP A 114 -19.82 -17.75 8.44
CA ASP A 114 -18.43 -18.17 8.50
C ASP A 114 -17.57 -17.06 9.13
N GLY A 115 -17.17 -17.24 10.38
CA GLY A 115 -16.27 -16.34 11.10
C GLY A 115 -14.79 -16.47 10.68
N GLY A 116 -13.94 -15.65 11.30
CA GLY A 116 -12.49 -15.68 11.09
C GLY A 116 -12.07 -15.19 9.70
N GLN A 117 -11.06 -15.83 9.10
CA GLN A 117 -10.49 -15.42 7.80
C GLN A 117 -11.42 -15.60 6.61
N ASN A 118 -12.60 -16.19 6.77
CA ASN A 118 -13.57 -16.32 5.70
C ASN A 118 -14.61 -15.19 5.72
N GLN A 119 -14.56 -14.31 6.71
CA GLN A 119 -15.53 -13.23 6.88
C GLN A 119 -15.10 -11.98 6.11
N GLY A 120 -15.46 -11.89 4.83
CA GLY A 120 -15.24 -10.69 4.01
C GLY A 120 -13.76 -10.39 3.75
N ASN A 121 -12.95 -11.41 3.52
CA ASN A 121 -11.50 -11.31 3.37
C ASN A 121 -11.09 -10.74 2.00
N SER A 122 -10.18 -9.78 2.02
CA SER A 122 -9.49 -9.17 0.88
C SER A 122 -8.17 -8.56 1.39
N GLY A 123 -7.44 -7.82 0.55
CA GLY A 123 -6.20 -7.19 0.99
C GLY A 123 -5.73 -6.09 0.06
N VAL A 124 -4.98 -5.13 0.60
CA VAL A 124 -4.30 -4.09 -0.18
C VAL A 124 -2.81 -4.39 -0.17
N TYR A 125 -2.28 -4.80 -1.32
CA TYR A 125 -0.88 -5.17 -1.46
C TYR A 125 -0.03 -3.98 -1.92
N LEU A 126 0.71 -3.38 -0.99
CA LEU A 126 1.68 -2.33 -1.33
C LEU A 126 2.81 -2.94 -2.17
N MET A 127 3.02 -2.38 -3.35
CA MET A 127 3.97 -2.86 -4.36
C MET A 127 3.76 -4.33 -4.79
N GLY A 128 2.58 -4.90 -4.53
CA GLY A 128 2.31 -6.33 -4.76
C GLY A 128 3.03 -7.27 -3.79
N LEU A 129 3.59 -6.76 -2.68
CA LEU A 129 4.45 -7.52 -1.77
C LEU A 129 3.96 -7.52 -0.32
N TYR A 130 3.46 -6.38 0.16
CA TYR A 130 3.12 -6.19 1.57
C TYR A 130 1.61 -5.97 1.72
N GLU A 131 0.93 -6.94 2.31
CA GLU A 131 -0.52 -6.88 2.50
C GLU A 131 -0.88 -6.09 3.76
N VAL A 132 -1.67 -5.03 3.56
CA VAL A 132 -2.51 -4.44 4.60
C VAL A 132 -3.85 -5.16 4.55
N GLN A 133 -4.18 -5.86 5.61
CA GLN A 133 -5.29 -6.81 5.61
C GLN A 133 -6.66 -6.12 5.59
N VAL A 134 -7.58 -6.62 4.76
CA VAL A 134 -8.98 -6.20 4.73
C VAL A 134 -9.86 -7.38 5.17
N LEU A 135 -10.55 -7.23 6.30
CA LEU A 135 -11.36 -8.30 6.87
C LEU A 135 -12.49 -7.71 7.72
N ASP A 136 -13.67 -8.36 7.75
CA ASP A 136 -14.67 -8.02 8.75
C ASP A 136 -14.33 -8.70 10.09
N SER A 137 -13.53 -7.98 10.89
CA SER A 137 -13.13 -8.39 12.24
C SER A 137 -14.12 -7.94 13.33
N TYR A 138 -15.25 -7.31 12.98
CA TYR A 138 -16.19 -6.82 13.99
C TYR A 138 -16.89 -8.00 14.69
N GLN A 139 -16.60 -8.31 15.95
CA GLN A 139 -17.19 -9.50 16.61
C GLN A 139 -16.95 -10.82 15.81
N SER A 140 -15.85 -10.90 15.06
CA SER A 140 -15.42 -12.09 14.31
C SER A 140 -13.96 -12.33 14.65
N GLU A 141 -13.71 -13.31 15.51
CA GLU A 141 -12.37 -13.58 16.02
C GLU A 141 -11.49 -14.28 14.97
N THR A 142 -10.25 -13.83 14.85
CA THR A 142 -9.20 -14.44 14.04
C THR A 142 -7.84 -14.23 14.71
N TYR A 143 -6.75 -14.72 14.12
CA TYR A 143 -5.40 -14.45 14.66
C TYR A 143 -5.03 -12.97 14.51
N ALA A 144 -4.41 -12.40 15.55
CA ALA A 144 -4.21 -10.96 15.69
C ALA A 144 -3.41 -10.34 14.54
N ASP A 145 -2.39 -11.05 14.04
CA ASP A 145 -1.54 -10.63 12.93
C ASP A 145 -2.16 -10.84 11.54
N GLY A 146 -3.43 -11.23 11.46
CA GLY A 146 -4.20 -11.28 10.22
C GLY A 146 -5.61 -10.72 10.33
N GLN A 147 -5.87 -9.91 11.35
CA GLN A 147 -7.12 -9.14 11.46
C GLN A 147 -7.09 -7.90 10.56
N ALA A 148 -8.21 -7.19 10.46
CA ALA A 148 -8.29 -5.94 9.70
C ALA A 148 -7.18 -4.95 10.08
N ALA A 149 -6.57 -4.32 9.06
CA ALA A 149 -5.47 -3.37 9.16
C ALA A 149 -4.11 -3.91 9.66
N ALA A 150 -4.00 -5.21 9.95
CA ALA A 150 -2.71 -5.84 10.21
C ALA A 150 -1.80 -5.76 8.98
N ILE A 151 -0.49 -5.67 9.22
CA ILE A 151 0.49 -6.10 8.22
C ILE A 151 0.52 -7.63 8.29
N TYR A 152 -0.13 -8.25 7.31
CA TYR A 152 -0.52 -9.66 7.40
C TYR A 152 0.67 -10.58 7.73
N GLY A 153 0.52 -11.37 8.79
CA GLY A 153 1.50 -12.31 9.32
C GLY A 153 2.72 -11.67 9.99
N GLN A 154 2.67 -10.37 10.32
CA GLN A 154 3.82 -9.63 10.86
C GLN A 154 3.45 -8.75 12.07
N TYR A 155 2.52 -7.80 11.88
CA TYR A 155 2.17 -6.82 12.89
C TYR A 155 0.63 -6.66 12.97
N PRO A 156 0.03 -6.78 14.16
CA PRO A 156 -1.42 -6.68 14.35
C PRO A 156 -1.97 -5.25 14.29
#